data_AF-A0A6L2PES8-F1
#
_entry.id   AF-A0A6L2PES8-F1
#
_cell.length_a   1.000
_cell.length_b   1.000
_cell.length_c   1.000
_cell.angle_alpha   90.00
_cell.angle_beta   90.00
_cell.angle_gamma   90.00
#
_symmetry.space_group_name_H-M   'P 1'
#
loop_
_entity.id
_entity.type
_entity.pdbx_description
1 polymer ?
#
loop_
_entity_poly.entity_id
_entity_poly.type
_entity_poly.pdbx_seq_one_letter_code
_entity_poly.pdbx_strand_id
1 'polypeptide(L)'
;MEKKSKLFLQQNFSVTHYRISTQYVVEGNKVSLKPGIPSVKAQDEDLVDPQQTLREVCHELPKCTALHEKYTACNDRVNSRKKTAEICSEELFDYLHCVDACVSKTLFSHLK
;
A
#
# COMPACT_ATOMS: atom_id res chain seq x y z
N MET A 1 -21.72 14.23 -25.78
CA MET A 1 -21.45 15.11 -24.63
C MET A 1 -22.20 14.56 -23.43
N GLU A 2 -21.70 13.48 -22.83
CA GLU A 2 -22.41 12.74 -21.78
C GLU A 2 -22.10 13.37 -20.42
N LYS A 3 -23.11 14.00 -19.83
CA LYS A 3 -23.01 14.64 -18.50
C LYS A 3 -22.90 13.53 -17.46
N LYS A 4 -21.68 13.15 -17.05
CA LYS A 4 -21.46 12.26 -15.90
C LYS A 4 -22.01 12.94 -14.64
N SER A 5 -23.10 12.43 -14.11
CA SER A 5 -23.72 12.94 -12.88
C SER A 5 -22.85 12.55 -11.67
N LYS A 6 -22.45 13.54 -10.89
CA LYS A 6 -21.69 13.36 -9.65
C LYS A 6 -22.68 13.10 -8.51
N LEU A 7 -22.61 11.92 -7.88
CA LEU A 7 -23.48 11.58 -6.75
C LEU A 7 -22.71 11.69 -5.44
N PHE A 8 -23.35 12.27 -4.42
CA PHE A 8 -22.80 12.39 -3.06
C PHE A 8 -23.53 11.43 -2.13
N LEU A 9 -22.79 10.50 -1.52
CA LEU A 9 -23.33 9.57 -0.53
C LEU A 9 -22.72 9.87 0.85
N GLN A 10 -23.55 9.91 1.89
CA GLN A 10 -23.10 10.03 3.28
C GLN A 10 -23.31 8.70 4.00
N GLN A 11 -22.24 8.13 4.54
CA GLN A 11 -22.33 7.01 5.47
C GLN A 11 -22.01 7.50 6.87
N ASN A 12 -22.92 7.23 7.80
CA ASN A 12 -22.75 7.56 9.21
C ASN A 12 -22.39 6.29 9.97
N PHE A 13 -21.23 6.28 10.60
CA PHE A 13 -20.78 5.19 11.46
C PHE A 13 -20.86 5.65 12.92
N SER A 14 -21.43 4.82 13.79
CA SER A 14 -21.52 5.10 15.23
C SER A 14 -20.60 4.14 15.97
N VAL A 15 -19.52 4.67 16.54
CA VAL A 15 -18.70 3.95 17.54
C VAL A 15 -19.17 4.42 18.91
N THR A 16 -19.00 3.61 19.96
CA THR A 16 -19.66 3.69 21.29
C THR A 16 -19.78 5.09 21.93
N HIS A 17 -18.98 6.09 21.51
CA HIS A 17 -19.16 7.51 21.87
C HIS A 17 -18.91 8.54 20.76
N TYR A 18 -18.74 8.14 19.49
CA TYR A 18 -18.45 9.06 18.38
C TYR A 18 -19.33 8.76 17.17
N ARG A 19 -19.93 9.81 16.60
CA ARG A 19 -20.57 9.76 15.27
C ARG A 19 -19.58 10.25 14.23
N ILE A 20 -19.16 9.35 13.36
CA ILE A 20 -18.31 9.67 12.22
C ILE A 20 -19.20 9.73 10.98
N SER A 21 -19.17 10.87 10.27
CA SER A 21 -19.85 11.02 8.98
C SER A 21 -18.79 11.07 7.88
N THR A 22 -18.79 10.07 7.00
CA THR A 22 -17.87 10.03 5.87
C THR A 22 -18.65 10.35 4.60
N GLN A 23 -18.21 11.40 3.88
CA GLN A 23 -18.77 11.75 2.58
C GLN A 23 -17.97 11.07 1.47
N TYR A 24 -18.66 10.28 0.66
CA TYR A 24 -18.11 9.64 -0.52
C TYR A 24 -18.61 10.38 -1.77
N VAL A 25 -17.70 10.59 -2.70
CA VAL A 25 -18.00 11.11 -4.04
C VAL A 25 -17.96 9.93 -5.00
N VAL A 26 -19.05 9.73 -5.72
CA VAL A 26 -19.15 8.72 -6.77
C VAL A 26 -19.17 9.42 -8.12
N GLU A 27 -18.16 9.15 -8.95
CA GLU A 27 -18.09 9.58 -10.35
C GLU A 27 -17.96 8.33 -11.24
N GLY A 28 -19.09 7.82 -11.75
CA GLY A 28 -19.12 6.52 -12.44
C GLY A 28 -18.76 5.35 -11.51
N ASN A 29 -17.86 4.46 -11.93
CA ASN A 29 -17.39 3.33 -11.11
C ASN A 29 -16.27 3.69 -10.11
N LYS A 30 -15.91 4.97 -10.01
CA LYS A 30 -14.85 5.44 -9.11
C LYS A 30 -15.49 5.97 -7.81
N VAL A 31 -15.14 5.33 -6.70
CA VAL A 31 -15.47 5.81 -5.35
C VAL A 31 -14.27 6.59 -4.82
N SER A 32 -14.46 7.87 -4.49
CA SER A 32 -13.46 8.66 -3.79
C SER A 32 -13.97 8.99 -2.40
N LEU A 33 -13.21 8.58 -1.37
CA LEU A 33 -13.32 9.17 -0.05
C LEU A 33 -13.03 10.68 -0.20
N LYS A 34 -13.77 11.54 0.51
CA LYS A 34 -13.25 12.87 0.87
C LYS A 34 -12.65 12.77 2.27
N PRO A 35 -11.34 12.56 2.42
CA PRO A 35 -10.72 12.69 3.72
C PRO A 35 -10.54 14.18 4.00
N GLY A 36 -11.01 14.66 5.15
CA GLY A 36 -10.55 15.92 5.73
C GLY A 36 -9.11 15.81 6.25
N ILE A 37 -8.20 15.21 5.47
CA ILE A 37 -6.78 15.14 5.78
C ILE A 37 -6.17 16.45 5.27
N PRO A 38 -5.56 17.27 6.14
CA PRO A 38 -4.76 18.40 5.69
C PRO A 38 -3.68 17.88 4.73
N SER A 39 -3.75 18.29 3.46
CA SER A 39 -2.72 17.98 2.47
C SER A 39 -1.53 18.89 2.75
N VAL A 40 -0.50 18.35 3.39
CA VAL A 40 0.82 18.99 3.47
C VAL A 40 1.46 18.82 2.11
N LYS A 41 1.55 19.91 1.34
CA LYS A 41 2.34 19.97 0.12
C LYS A 41 3.81 20.02 0.52
N ALA A 42 4.56 18.96 0.24
CA ALA A 42 6.02 19.04 0.21
C ALA A 42 6.42 20.05 -0.89
N GLN A 43 7.49 20.81 -0.66
CA GLN A 43 8.06 21.65 -1.72
C GLN A 43 8.69 20.72 -2.75
N ASP A 44 8.07 20.63 -3.93
CA ASP A 44 8.35 19.69 -5.01
C ASP A 44 9.66 20.02 -5.75
N GLU A 45 10.82 19.90 -5.09
CA GLU A 45 12.10 19.78 -5.80
C GLU A 45 12.79 18.46 -5.37
N ASP A 46 12.61 17.42 -6.19
CA ASP A 46 13.38 16.16 -6.22
C ASP A 46 13.62 15.43 -4.89
N LEU A 47 12.66 15.45 -3.96
CA LEU A 47 12.75 14.69 -2.72
C LEU A 47 12.53 13.18 -3.00
N VAL A 48 13.61 12.45 -3.26
CA VAL A 48 13.62 10.98 -3.37
C VAL A 48 13.70 10.37 -1.96
N ASP A 49 12.75 9.49 -1.61
CA ASP A 49 12.81 8.72 -0.37
C ASP A 49 14.00 7.74 -0.41
N PRO A 50 15.04 7.93 0.43
CA PRO A 50 16.18 7.03 0.46
C PRO A 50 15.79 5.57 0.74
N GLN A 51 14.69 5.35 1.47
CA GLN A 51 14.19 4.01 1.73
C GLN A 51 13.79 3.29 0.45
N GLN A 52 13.14 3.97 -0.49
CA GLN A 52 12.67 3.36 -1.71
C GLN A 52 13.85 2.89 -2.57
N THR A 53 14.84 3.76 -2.78
CA THR A 53 16.07 3.43 -3.50
C THR A 53 16.80 2.25 -2.86
N LEU A 54 16.91 2.23 -1.53
CA LEU A 54 17.57 1.14 -0.82
C LEU A 54 16.80 -0.17 -0.90
N ARG A 55 15.45 -0.14 -0.87
CA ARG A 55 14.62 -1.34 -1.04
C ARG A 55 14.81 -1.96 -2.43
N GLU A 56 14.93 -1.14 -3.48
CA GLU A 56 15.20 -1.61 -4.85
C GLU A 56 16.55 -2.33 -4.94
N VAL A 57 17.61 -1.73 -4.41
CA VAL A 57 18.94 -2.36 -4.35
C VAL A 57 18.91 -3.65 -3.52
N CYS A 58 18.25 -3.65 -2.36
CA CYS A 58 18.16 -4.82 -1.50
C CYS A 58 17.28 -5.94 -2.05
N HIS A 59 16.34 -5.62 -2.96
CA HIS A 59 15.51 -6.60 -3.64
C HIS A 59 16.31 -7.45 -4.65
N GLU A 60 17.31 -6.86 -5.30
CA GLU A 60 18.19 -7.53 -6.27
C GLU A 60 19.15 -8.55 -5.64
N LEU A 61 19.23 -8.61 -4.32
CA LEU A 61 20.02 -9.64 -3.63
C LEU A 61 19.47 -11.03 -3.95
N PRO A 62 20.31 -12.00 -4.38
CA PRO A 62 19.85 -13.33 -4.80
C PRO A 62 18.97 -14.04 -3.77
N LYS A 63 19.27 -13.88 -2.47
CA LYS A 63 18.46 -14.44 -1.38
C LYS A 63 17.06 -13.82 -1.33
N CYS A 64 16.96 -12.49 -1.49
CA CYS A 64 15.69 -11.79 -1.42
C CYS A 64 14.87 -11.99 -2.69
N THR A 65 15.51 -12.06 -3.87
CA THR A 65 14.86 -12.40 -5.14
C THR A 65 14.23 -13.80 -5.09
N ALA A 66 14.95 -14.81 -4.58
CA ALA A 66 14.40 -16.17 -4.45
C ALA A 66 13.19 -16.24 -3.49
N LEU A 67 13.17 -15.43 -2.43
CA LEU A 67 12.02 -15.32 -1.53
C LEU A 67 10.86 -14.57 -2.18
N HIS A 68 11.15 -13.54 -2.97
CA HIS A 68 10.15 -12.82 -3.75
C HIS A 68 9.47 -13.72 -4.80
N GLU A 69 10.23 -14.62 -5.44
CA GLU A 69 9.67 -15.62 -6.37
C GLU A 69 8.69 -16.57 -5.67
N LYS A 70 9.01 -17.03 -4.45
CA LYS A 70 8.08 -17.85 -3.64
C LYS A 70 6.82 -17.08 -3.27
N TYR A 71 6.97 -15.84 -2.83
CA TYR A 71 5.84 -14.96 -2.52
C TYR A 71 4.95 -14.74 -3.75
N THR A 72 5.54 -14.49 -4.92
CA THR A 72 4.82 -14.33 -6.17
C THR A 72 4.07 -15.62 -6.56
N ALA A 73 4.74 -16.76 -6.46
CA ALA A 73 4.11 -18.06 -6.74
C ALA A 73 2.93 -18.36 -5.79
N CYS A 74 3.01 -17.96 -4.51
CA CYS A 74 1.88 -18.03 -3.60
C CYS A 74 0.74 -17.12 -4.05
N ASN A 75 1.03 -15.86 -4.37
CA ASN A 75 0.01 -14.91 -4.85
C ASN A 75 -0.71 -15.43 -6.09
N ASP A 76 0.03 -15.97 -7.06
CA ASP A 76 -0.55 -16.54 -8.27
C ASP A 76 -1.47 -17.73 -7.95
N ARG A 77 -1.06 -18.59 -7.01
CA ARG A 77 -1.87 -19.70 -6.52
C ARG A 77 -3.14 -19.21 -5.85
N VAL A 78 -3.07 -18.25 -4.92
CA VAL A 78 -4.22 -17.69 -4.20
C VAL A 78 -5.18 -16.99 -5.17
N ASN A 79 -4.67 -16.17 -6.09
CA ASN A 79 -5.48 -15.43 -7.07
C ASN A 79 -6.16 -16.36 -8.10
N SER A 80 -5.59 -17.53 -8.38
CA SER A 80 -6.20 -18.53 -9.26
C SER A 80 -7.43 -19.23 -8.65
N ARG A 81 -7.60 -19.18 -7.33
CA ARG A 81 -8.64 -19.93 -6.62
C ARG A 81 -9.85 -19.03 -6.33
N LYS A 82 -11.06 -19.51 -6.68
CA LYS A 82 -12.31 -18.77 -6.40
C LYS A 82 -12.70 -18.75 -4.92
N LYS A 83 -12.28 -19.77 -4.15
CA LYS A 83 -12.51 -19.91 -2.72
C LYS A 83 -11.31 -20.64 -2.12
N THR A 84 -10.47 -19.93 -1.37
CA THR A 84 -9.35 -20.50 -0.63
C THR A 84 -9.23 -19.77 0.72
N ALA A 85 -8.76 -20.48 1.75
CA ALA A 85 -8.40 -19.91 3.04
C ALA A 85 -6.88 -19.66 3.16
N GLU A 86 -6.15 -19.98 2.10
CA GLU A 86 -4.71 -19.76 2.00
C GLU A 86 -4.38 -18.27 1.98
N ILE A 87 -3.35 -17.88 2.74
CA ILE A 87 -2.80 -16.53 2.80
C ILE A 87 -1.28 -16.58 2.58
N CYS A 88 -0.74 -15.63 1.84
CA CYS A 88 0.70 -15.56 1.51
C CYS A 88 1.52 -14.76 2.53
N SER A 89 1.07 -14.73 3.79
CA SER A 89 1.71 -13.91 4.84
C SER A 89 3.06 -14.47 5.25
N GLU A 90 3.23 -15.80 5.25
CA GLU A 90 4.51 -16.44 5.56
C GLU A 90 5.59 -16.02 4.57
N GLU A 91 5.34 -16.21 3.28
CA GLU A 91 6.29 -15.84 2.23
C GLU A 91 6.54 -14.33 2.16
N LEU A 92 5.51 -13.53 2.47
CA LEU A 92 5.66 -12.08 2.58
C LEU A 92 6.61 -11.71 3.73
N PHE A 93 6.44 -12.29 4.91
CA PHE A 93 7.31 -11.97 6.05
C PHE A 93 8.74 -12.46 5.83
N ASP A 94 8.95 -13.59 5.18
CA ASP A 94 10.29 -14.06 4.80
C ASP A 94 10.98 -13.09 3.85
N TYR A 95 10.27 -12.65 2.81
CA TYR A 95 10.78 -11.67 1.85
C TYR A 95 11.10 -10.32 2.53
N LEU A 96 10.15 -9.79 3.32
CA LEU A 96 10.33 -8.53 4.04
C LEU A 96 11.50 -8.60 5.02
N HIS A 97 11.63 -9.71 5.76
CA HIS A 97 12.74 -9.91 6.67
C HIS A 97 14.09 -9.84 5.95
N CYS A 98 14.19 -10.41 4.75
CA CYS A 98 15.40 -10.33 3.92
C CYS A 98 15.72 -8.89 3.51
N VAL A 99 14.74 -8.18 2.94
CA VAL A 99 14.91 -6.81 2.45
C VAL A 99 15.20 -5.85 3.61
N ASP A 100 14.44 -5.91 4.69
CA ASP A 100 14.59 -5.00 5.83
C ASP A 100 15.91 -5.24 6.58
N ALA A 101 16.40 -6.49 6.66
CA ALA A 101 17.73 -6.79 7.18
C ALA A 101 18.87 -6.20 6.32
N CYS A 102 18.63 -6.00 5.03
CA CYS A 102 19.56 -5.31 4.13
C CYS A 102 19.45 -3.78 4.29
N VAL A 103 18.24 -3.24 4.20
CA VAL A 103 17.95 -1.79 4.24
C VAL A 103 18.36 -1.17 5.58
N SER A 104 18.12 -1.86 6.69
CA SER A 104 18.44 -1.36 8.06
C SER A 104 19.92 -1.01 8.26
N LYS A 105 20.83 -1.57 7.45
CA LYS A 105 22.27 -1.30 7.54
C LYS A 105 22.64 0.11 7.06
N THR A 106 21.85 0.69 6.16
CA THR A 106 22.18 1.95 5.49
C THR A 106 21.10 3.01 5.67
N LEU A 107 19.83 2.64 5.82
CA LEU A 107 18.72 3.61 5.85
C LEU A 107 18.93 4.72 6.88
N PHE A 108 19.34 4.39 8.10
CA PHE A 108 19.48 5.38 9.17
C PHE A 108 20.64 6.37 8.97
N SER A 109 21.58 6.12 8.05
CA SER A 109 22.60 7.12 7.70
C SER A 109 22.06 8.21 6.76
N HIS A 110 20.92 7.97 6.10
CA HIS A 110 20.25 8.93 5.23
C HIS A 110 19.19 9.77 5.96
N LEU A 111 18.81 9.38 7.17
CA LEU A 111 17.78 10.05 7.97
C LEU A 111 18.45 10.98 9.00
N LYS A 112 17.89 12.18 9.18
CA LYS A 112 18.34 13.19 10.13
C LYS A 112 17.54 13.13 11.42
#